data_AF-A0A2N0QQC0-F1
#
_entry.id   AF-A0A2N0QQC0-F1
#
_cell.length_a   1.000
_cell.length_b   1.000
_cell.length_c   1.000
_cell.angle_alpha   90.00
_cell.angle_beta   90.00
_cell.angle_gamma   90.00
#
_symmetry.space_group_name_H-M   'P 1'
#
loop_
_entity.id
_entity.type
_entity.pdbx_description
1 polymer ?
#
loop_
_entity_poly.entity_id
_entity_poly.type
_entity_poly.pdbx_seq_one_letter_code
_entity_poly.pdbx_strand_id
1 'polypeptide(L)'
;MDTVYVLECSNNKYYVGKTRRNVNTRFEEHRNGTGSEWTRLYRPIRIVESERSNNSHLELNKTLDYMSRYGIDDVRGSCYSNDWSFR
;
A
#
# COMPACT_ATOMS: atom_id res chain seq x y z
N MET A 1 8.25 -15.71 4.31
CA MET A 1 8.84 -14.71 3.40
C MET A 1 7.70 -14.01 2.69
N ASP A 2 7.44 -12.80 3.13
CA ASP A 2 6.38 -11.95 2.60
C ASP A 2 7.07 -10.80 1.86
N THR A 3 6.49 -10.36 0.75
CA THR A 3 6.97 -9.20 0.01
C THR A 3 6.10 -8.02 0.41
N VAL A 4 6.73 -7.02 1.01
CA VAL A 4 6.11 -5.72 1.29
C VAL A 4 6.31 -4.84 0.06
N TYR A 5 5.27 -4.16 -0.37
CA TYR A 5 5.32 -3.29 -1.55
C TYR A 5 4.59 -1.99 -1.30
N VAL A 6 5.04 -0.96 -2.01
CA VAL A 6 4.47 0.39 -2.00
C VAL A 6 3.99 0.72 -3.40
N LEU A 7 2.73 1.09 -3.52
CA LEU A 7 2.11 1.56 -4.75
C LEU A 7 1.94 3.07 -4.69
N GLU A 8 2.30 3.75 -5.77
CA GLU A 8 1.88 5.12 -6.01
C GLU A 8 0.54 5.08 -6.74
N CYS A 9 -0.46 5.73 -6.17
CA CYS A 9 -1.79 5.88 -6.70
C CYS A 9 -1.99 7.30 -7.27
N SER A 10 -3.07 7.48 -8.04
CA SER A 10 -3.51 8.79 -8.49
C SER A 10 -3.67 9.79 -7.34
N ASN A 11 -3.50 11.08 -7.63
CA ASN A 11 -3.56 12.18 -6.67
C ASN A 11 -2.46 12.15 -5.60
N ASN A 12 -1.26 11.66 -5.95
CA ASN A 12 -0.11 11.60 -5.03
C ASN A 12 -0.38 10.81 -3.74
N LYS A 13 -1.29 9.83 -3.82
CA LYS A 13 -1.61 8.95 -2.70
C LYS A 13 -0.79 7.68 -2.77
N TYR A 14 -0.52 7.08 -1.64
CA TYR A 14 0.32 5.88 -1.54
C TYR A 14 -0.41 4.76 -0.81
N TYR A 15 -0.17 3.54 -1.27
CA TYR A 15 -0.69 2.33 -0.65
C TYR A 15 0.44 1.38 -0.29
N VAL A 16 0.51 0.96 0.97
CA VAL A 16 1.49 -0.02 1.45
C VAL A 16 0.77 -1.32 1.75
N GLY A 17 1.23 -2.41 1.14
CA GLY A 17 0.66 -3.73 1.34
C GLY A 17 1.71 -4.82 1.46
N LYS A 18 1.31 -5.98 1.97
CA LYS A 18 2.12 -7.20 1.94
C LYS A 18 1.45 -8.30 1.13
N THR A 19 2.26 -9.14 0.50
CA THR A 19 1.79 -10.32 -0.23
C THR A 19 2.78 -11.46 -0.11
N ARG A 20 2.27 -12.70 -0.08
CA ARG A 20 3.09 -13.91 -0.25
C ARG A 20 3.26 -14.30 -1.71
N ARG A 21 2.43 -13.71 -2.59
CA ARG A 21 2.41 -13.95 -4.03
C ARG A 21 3.21 -12.87 -4.78
N ASN A 22 3.29 -12.97 -6.10
CA ASN A 22 3.95 -11.96 -6.93
C ASN A 22 3.30 -10.58 -6.79
N VAL A 23 4.13 -9.55 -6.59
CA VAL A 23 3.68 -8.15 -6.45
C VAL A 23 3.04 -7.65 -7.75
N ASN A 24 3.58 -8.01 -8.92
CA ASN A 24 2.98 -7.63 -10.21
C ASN A 24 1.55 -8.14 -10.36
N THR A 25 1.30 -9.40 -10.03
CA THR A 25 -0.06 -9.96 -10.10
C THR A 25 -1.01 -9.20 -9.17
N ARG A 26 -0.55 -8.86 -7.96
CA ARG A 26 -1.31 -8.02 -7.02
C ARG A 26 -1.57 -6.64 -7.60
N PHE A 27 -0.56 -6.00 -8.16
CA PHE A 27 -0.69 -4.68 -8.79
C PHE A 27 -1.74 -4.69 -9.90
N GLU A 28 -1.75 -5.73 -10.75
CA GLU A 28 -2.77 -5.88 -11.79
C GLU A 28 -4.16 -6.14 -11.21
N GLU A 29 -4.30 -6.96 -10.16
CA GLU A 29 -5.55 -7.14 -9.42
C GLU A 29 -6.08 -5.80 -8.88
N HIS A 30 -5.20 -4.98 -8.27
CA HIS A 30 -5.56 -3.65 -7.77
C HIS A 30 -5.94 -2.70 -8.91
N ARG A 31 -5.23 -2.74 -10.04
CA ARG A 31 -5.52 -1.93 -11.23
C ARG A 31 -6.86 -2.29 -11.88
N ASN A 32 -7.24 -3.57 -11.84
CA ASN A 32 -8.50 -4.10 -12.37
C ASN A 32 -9.69 -3.91 -11.41
N GLY A 33 -9.48 -3.31 -10.23
CA GLY A 33 -10.54 -2.99 -9.28
C GLY A 33 -10.84 -4.09 -8.26
N THR A 34 -10.06 -5.17 -8.23
CA THR A 34 -10.20 -6.29 -7.29
C THR A 34 -9.38 -6.09 -6.00
N GLY A 35 -8.94 -4.85 -5.75
CA GLY A 35 -8.06 -4.45 -4.66
C GLY A 35 -8.78 -3.94 -3.42
N SER A 36 -8.06 -3.20 -2.57
CA SER A 36 -8.62 -2.47 -1.44
C SER A 36 -9.48 -1.30 -1.92
N GLU A 37 -10.43 -0.84 -1.09
CA GLU A 37 -11.25 0.34 -1.40
C GLU A 37 -10.41 1.56 -1.73
N TRP A 38 -9.26 1.74 -1.06
CA TRP A 38 -8.28 2.77 -1.37
C TRP A 38 -7.80 2.70 -2.82
N THR A 39 -7.38 1.52 -3.28
CA THR A 39 -6.90 1.34 -4.66
C THR A 39 -8.02 1.39 -5.71
N ARG A 40 -9.28 1.25 -5.28
CA ARG A 40 -10.47 1.45 -6.12
C ARG A 40 -10.80 2.94 -6.27
N LEU A 41 -10.63 3.73 -5.21
CA LEU A 41 -10.77 5.19 -5.23
C LEU A 41 -9.59 5.85 -5.96
N TYR A 42 -8.37 5.39 -5.69
CA TYR A 42 -7.14 5.93 -6.25
C TYR A 42 -6.40 4.84 -7.02
N ARG A 43 -6.49 4.89 -8.35
CA ARG A 43 -5.92 3.84 -9.19
C ARG A 43 -4.40 3.78 -9.00
N PRO A 44 -3.83 2.59 -8.79
CA PRO A 44 -2.39 2.43 -8.72
C PRO A 44 -1.76 2.73 -10.10
N ILE A 45 -0.77 3.61 -10.10
CA ILE A 45 -0.03 4.07 -11.29
C ILE A 45 1.19 3.17 -11.49
N ARG A 46 1.96 2.91 -10.43
CA ARG A 46 3.17 2.09 -10.46
C ARG A 46 3.53 1.55 -9.08
N ILE A 47 4.39 0.54 -9.07
CA ILE A 47 5.07 0.04 -7.88
C ILE A 47 6.29 0.95 -7.63
N VAL A 48 6.32 1.64 -6.49
CA VAL A 48 7.43 2.51 -6.08
C VAL A 48 8.55 1.68 -5.49
N GLU A 49 8.18 0.71 -4.65
CA GLU A 49 9.14 -0.10 -3.93
C GLU A 49 8.54 -1.49 -3.68
N SER A 50 9.40 -2.50 -3.66
CA SER A 50 9.04 -3.84 -3.20
C SER A 50 10.25 -4.50 -2.56
N GLU A 51 10.07 -4.98 -1.33
CA GLU A 51 11.13 -5.63 -0.56
C GLU A 51 10.62 -6.95 0.03
N ARG A 52 11.41 -8.01 -0.15
CA ARG A 52 11.12 -9.31 0.41
C ARG A 52 11.72 -9.41 1.80
N SER A 53 10.89 -9.64 2.81
CA SER A 53 11.34 -9.72 4.20
C SER A 53 10.61 -10.80 4.98
N ASN A 54 11.22 -11.22 6.08
CA ASN A 54 10.57 -12.05 7.10
C ASN A 54 10.11 -11.20 8.29
N ASN A 55 10.37 -9.89 8.27
CA ASN A 55 9.99 -8.99 9.32
C ASN A 55 8.50 -8.63 9.20
N SER A 56 7.72 -9.06 10.18
CA SER A 56 6.27 -8.79 10.24
C SER A 56 5.95 -7.30 10.43
N HIS A 57 6.90 -6.52 10.95
CA HIS A 57 6.75 -5.07 11.20
C HIS A 57 7.16 -4.19 10.02
N LEU A 58 7.76 -4.76 8.96
CA LEU A 58 8.26 -3.98 7.83
C LEU A 58 7.14 -3.17 7.14
N GLU A 59 5.96 -3.78 6.97
CA GLU A 59 4.79 -3.13 6.39
C GLU A 59 4.37 -1.89 7.18
N LEU A 60 4.30 -2.01 8.51
CA LEU A 60 3.94 -0.91 9.39
C LEU A 60 5.01 0.18 9.38
N ASN A 61 6.28 -0.17 9.49
CA ASN A 61 7.37 0.81 9.44
C ASN A 61 7.40 1.59 8.12
N LYS A 62 7.19 0.92 6.98
CA LYS A 62 7.09 1.59 5.67
C LYS A 62 5.87 2.50 5.61
N THR A 63 4.73 2.05 6.13
CA THR A 63 3.52 2.89 6.21
C THR A 63 3.80 4.16 7.01
N LEU A 64 4.41 4.05 8.20
CA LEU A 64 4.74 5.19 9.05
C LEU A 64 5.78 6.13 8.43
N ASP A 65 6.82 5.58 7.79
CA ASP A 65 7.83 6.37 7.07
C ASP A 65 7.19 7.17 5.92
N TYR A 66 6.32 6.55 5.11
CA TYR A 66 5.61 7.26 4.06
C TYR A 66 4.61 8.27 4.62
N MET A 67 3.87 7.95 5.69
CA MET A 67 2.99 8.91 6.37
C MET A 67 3.75 10.13 6.89
N SER A 68 4.96 9.93 7.41
CA SER A 68 5.82 11.03 7.86
C SER A 68 6.31 11.91 6.70
N ARG A 69 6.44 11.36 5.49
CA ARG A 69 6.95 12.08 4.32
C ARG A 69 5.85 12.78 3.52
N TYR A 70 4.71 12.13 3.33
CA TYR A 70 3.64 12.60 2.45
C TYR A 70 2.38 13.05 3.19
N GLY A 71 2.27 12.73 4.48
CA GLY A 71 1.09 13.02 5.29
C GLY A 71 0.27 11.78 5.60
N ILE A 72 -0.39 11.79 6.76
CA ILE A 72 -1.20 10.66 7.25
C ILE A 72 -2.46 10.43 6.40
N ASP A 73 -3.00 11.48 5.76
CA ASP A 73 -4.19 11.36 4.90
C ASP A 73 -3.87 10.74 3.55
N ASP A 74 -2.65 10.89 3.05
CA ASP A 74 -2.28 10.47 1.70
C ASP A 74 -1.73 9.04 1.62
N VAL A 75 -1.50 8.40 2.76
CA VAL A 75 -0.88 7.07 2.83
C VAL A 75 -1.77 6.11 3.59
N ARG A 76 -2.09 4.96 2.98
CA ARG A 76 -2.84 3.88 3.64
C ARG A 76 -2.13 2.55 3.51
N GLY A 77 -2.16 1.76 4.58
CA GLY A 77 -1.57 0.43 4.62
C GLY A 77 -1.76 -0.24 5.97
N SER A 78 -1.48 -1.53 6.06
CA SER A 78 -1.61 -2.31 7.31
C SER A 78 -2.99 -2.09 7.97
N CYS A 79 -3.04 -1.84 9.29
CA CYS A 79 -4.26 -1.53 10.03
C CYS A 79 -4.97 -0.23 9.60
N TYR A 80 -4.28 0.70 8.93
CA TYR A 80 -4.86 1.95 8.44
C TYR A 80 -5.66 1.78 7.13
N SER A 81 -5.61 0.60 6.52
CA SER A 81 -6.34 0.30 5.28
C SER A 81 -7.86 0.28 5.45
N ASN A 82 -8.34 0.04 6.68
CA ASN A 82 -9.77 -0.09 7.01
C ASN A 82 -10.25 0.92 8.05
N ASP A 83 -9.34 1.73 8.61
CA ASP A 83 -9.69 2.68 9.66
C ASP A 83 -10.21 3.99 9.04
N TRP A 84 -11.54 4.09 9.02
CA TRP A 84 -12.32 5.29 8.69
C TRP A 84 -12.48 6.24 9.89
N SER A 85 -11.79 5.99 11.01
CA SER A 85 -12.07 6.60 12.32
C SER A 85 -11.43 7.98 12.54
N PHE A 86 -10.75 8.55 11.54
CA PHE A 86 -10.18 9.91 11.62
C PHE A 86 -11.07 10.94 10.90
N ARG A 87 -12.39 10.81 11.06
CA ARG A 87 -13.37 11.73 10.49
C ARG A 87 -14.12 12.47 11.59
#